data_AF-A0A1F5KSV6-F1
#
_entry.id   AF-A0A1F5KSV6-F1
#
_cell.length_a   1.000
_cell.length_b   1.000
_cell.length_c   1.000
_cell.angle_alpha   90.00
_cell.angle_beta   90.00
_cell.angle_gamma   90.00
#
_symmetry.space_group_name_H-M   'P 1'
#
loop_
_entity.id
_entity.type
_entity.pdbx_description
1 polymer ?
#
loop_
_entity_poly.entity_id
_entity_poly.type
_entity_poly.pdbx_seq_one_letter_code
_entity_poly.pdbx_strand_id
1 'polypeptide(L)'
;MNDWTSNKKTLILIGVLILILVGILLVETLPKKEPGVPGDTISPLFKTKIGQTTDNNLSSQPDLLKKTAADGQTVYTFKPTSNLVGNQVITEGGKAVFEKGTILEQQSKLLLYSDYVSKYGKPETAFAGSKTYGKFEKTYTYASLGFALKVNPFTQEVDEVQKFAPTTTEEYLKKWGDDITSFVEIKEQF
;
A
#
# COMPACT_ATOMS: atom_id res chain seq x y z
N MET A 1 -46.81 -44.46 -21.68
CA MET A 1 -46.67 -43.26 -20.83
C MET A 1 -45.33 -43.34 -20.12
N ASN A 2 -44.31 -42.57 -20.55
CA ASN A 2 -43.13 -42.19 -19.73
C ASN A 2 -42.03 -41.33 -20.40
N ASP A 3 -42.21 -40.76 -21.59
CA ASP A 3 -41.12 -39.95 -22.21
C ASP A 3 -41.15 -38.44 -21.91
N TRP A 4 -42.23 -37.91 -21.34
CA TRP A 4 -42.37 -36.46 -21.18
C TRP A 4 -41.68 -35.91 -19.91
N THR A 5 -41.56 -36.73 -18.87
CA THR A 5 -40.96 -36.34 -17.59
C THR A 5 -39.42 -36.43 -17.62
N SER A 6 -38.86 -37.33 -18.43
CA SER A 6 -37.40 -37.47 -18.60
C SER A 6 -36.80 -36.25 -19.31
N ASN A 7 -37.40 -35.82 -20.42
CA ASN A 7 -36.92 -34.66 -21.19
C ASN A 7 -36.98 -33.34 -20.40
N LYS A 8 -37.99 -33.16 -19.54
CA LYS A 8 -38.07 -31.96 -18.68
C LYS A 8 -36.95 -31.89 -17.65
N LYS A 9 -36.57 -33.02 -17.03
CA LYS A 9 -35.46 -33.05 -16.07
C LYS A 9 -34.12 -32.76 -16.75
N THR A 10 -33.91 -33.30 -17.95
CA THR A 10 -32.72 -33.03 -18.77
C THR A 10 -32.62 -31.56 -19.19
N LEU A 11 -33.73 -30.95 -19.61
CA LEU A 11 -33.78 -29.52 -19.96
C LEU A 11 -33.50 -28.60 -18.77
N ILE A 12 -34.02 -28.94 -17.58
CA ILE A 12 -33.74 -28.18 -16.35
C ILE A 12 -32.26 -28.30 -15.96
N LEU A 13 -31.68 -29.50 -16.05
CA LEU A 13 -30.26 -29.70 -15.72
C LEU A 13 -29.34 -28.90 -16.65
N ILE A 14 -29.64 -28.90 -17.96
CA ILE A 14 -28.90 -28.13 -18.96
C ILE A 14 -29.04 -26.62 -18.69
N GLY A 15 -30.24 -26.15 -18.37
CA GLY A 15 -30.46 -24.74 -18.02
C GLY A 15 -29.68 -24.28 -16.79
N VAL A 16 -29.59 -25.12 -15.75
CA VAL A 16 -28.81 -24.84 -14.53
C VAL A 16 -27.31 -24.84 -14.84
N LEU A 17 -26.81 -25.79 -15.64
CA LEU A 17 -25.41 -25.84 -16.06
C LEU A 17 -25.00 -24.62 -16.88
N ILE A 18 -25.86 -24.15 -17.78
CA ILE A 18 -25.61 -22.93 -18.56
C ILE A 18 -25.58 -21.71 -17.64
N LEU A 19 -26.48 -21.60 -16.66
CA LEU A 19 -26.47 -20.47 -15.71
C LEU A 19 -25.22 -20.46 -14.81
N ILE A 20 -24.73 -21.63 -14.39
CA ILE A 20 -23.47 -21.74 -13.63
C ILE A 20 -22.28 -21.35 -14.50
N LEU A 21 -22.21 -21.84 -15.74
CA LEU A 21 -21.13 -21.50 -16.68
C LEU A 21 -21.13 -20.01 -17.03
N VAL A 22 -22.29 -19.41 -17.28
CA VAL A 22 -22.43 -17.96 -17.53
C VAL A 22 -22.07 -17.17 -16.28
N GLY A 23 -22.44 -17.65 -15.08
CA GLY A 23 -22.04 -17.04 -13.81
C GLY A 23 -20.53 -17.06 -13.59
N ILE A 24 -19.84 -18.17 -13.88
CA ILE A 24 -18.38 -18.28 -13.77
C ILE A 24 -17.68 -17.39 -14.82
N LEU A 25 -18.18 -17.37 -16.07
CA LEU A 25 -17.63 -16.51 -17.12
C LEU A 25 -17.81 -15.02 -16.81
N LEU A 26 -18.91 -14.64 -16.15
CA LEU A 26 -19.15 -13.26 -15.69
C LEU A 26 -18.24 -12.86 -14.53
N VAL A 27 -17.90 -13.78 -13.62
CA VAL A 27 -16.95 -13.51 -12.52
C VAL A 27 -15.53 -13.29 -13.05
N GLU A 28 -15.12 -14.00 -14.11
CA GLU A 28 -13.79 -13.84 -14.72
C GLU A 28 -13.66 -12.64 -15.67
N THR A 29 -14.77 -12.11 -16.19
CA THR A 29 -14.80 -10.94 -17.08
C THR A 29 -15.13 -9.63 -16.37
N LEU A 30 -15.42 -9.66 -15.07
CA LEU A 30 -15.32 -8.45 -14.28
C LEU A 30 -13.88 -7.96 -14.39
N PRO A 31 -13.63 -6.71 -14.85
CA PRO A 31 -12.30 -6.16 -14.75
C PRO A 31 -11.90 -6.29 -13.29
N LYS A 32 -10.85 -7.06 -13.00
CA LYS A 32 -10.14 -6.93 -11.73
C LYS A 32 -9.84 -5.45 -11.66
N LYS A 33 -10.59 -4.74 -10.82
CA LYS A 33 -10.31 -3.36 -10.48
C LYS A 33 -8.93 -3.46 -9.87
N GLU A 34 -7.89 -3.17 -10.64
CA GLU A 34 -6.57 -2.94 -10.08
C GLU A 34 -6.86 -1.99 -8.92
N PRO A 35 -6.59 -2.39 -7.65
CA PRO A 35 -6.75 -1.45 -6.56
C PRO A 35 -5.85 -0.29 -6.95
N GLY A 36 -6.48 0.80 -7.39
CA GLY A 36 -5.77 1.93 -7.93
C GLY A 36 -4.81 2.35 -6.84
N VAL A 37 -3.51 2.20 -7.09
CA VAL A 37 -2.45 2.80 -6.28
C VAL A 37 -2.95 4.21 -6.00
N PRO A 38 -3.19 4.62 -4.74
CA PRO A 38 -3.93 5.84 -4.49
C PRO A 38 -3.21 7.01 -5.17
N GLY A 39 -3.76 7.39 -6.33
CA GLY A 39 -3.16 8.31 -7.26
C GLY A 39 -3.26 9.70 -6.67
N ASP A 40 -2.12 10.38 -6.65
CA ASP A 40 -1.97 11.83 -6.55
C ASP A 40 -2.48 12.53 -5.26
N THR A 41 -3.18 11.86 -4.34
CA THR A 41 -3.86 12.52 -3.20
C THR A 41 -3.35 12.17 -1.79
N ILE A 42 -2.31 11.35 -1.63
CA ILE A 42 -1.83 11.00 -0.27
C ILE A 42 -0.93 12.10 0.33
N SER A 43 -0.21 12.87 -0.49
CA SER A 43 0.49 14.10 -0.08
C SER A 43 1.01 14.83 -1.32
N PRO A 44 1.02 16.17 -1.36
CA PRO A 44 1.69 16.95 -2.42
C PRO A 44 3.20 16.70 -2.55
N LEU A 45 3.79 16.04 -1.53
CA LEU A 45 5.16 15.53 -1.53
C LEU A 45 5.40 14.33 -2.45
N PHE A 46 4.35 13.53 -2.66
CA PHE A 46 4.46 12.24 -3.32
C PHE A 46 4.13 12.37 -4.80
N LYS A 47 5.07 12.94 -5.56
CA LYS A 47 5.00 13.03 -7.03
C LYS A 47 5.51 11.78 -7.72
N THR A 48 6.11 10.85 -6.97
CA THR A 48 6.63 9.60 -7.51
C THR A 48 5.49 8.70 -7.90
N LYS A 49 5.49 8.25 -9.15
CA LYS A 49 4.62 7.21 -9.65
C LYS A 49 5.39 5.90 -9.57
N ILE A 50 5.00 5.02 -8.64
CA ILE A 50 5.62 3.72 -8.46
C ILE A 50 5.58 2.94 -9.79
N GLY A 51 6.71 2.35 -10.19
CA GLY A 51 6.91 1.66 -11.45
C GLY A 51 7.13 2.55 -12.68
N GLN A 52 6.98 3.87 -12.57
CA GLN A 52 7.09 4.81 -13.69
C GLN A 52 8.17 5.87 -13.50
N THR A 53 8.30 6.45 -12.30
CA THR A 53 9.35 7.43 -12.00
C THR A 53 10.71 6.77 -12.10
N THR A 54 11.62 7.37 -12.86
CA THR A 54 12.96 6.83 -13.13
C THR A 54 14.05 7.57 -12.37
N ASP A 55 15.25 6.98 -12.32
CA ASP A 55 16.46 7.60 -11.79
C ASP A 55 16.72 9.00 -12.38
N ASN A 56 16.42 9.19 -13.66
CA ASN A 56 16.59 10.47 -14.36
C ASN A 56 15.63 11.54 -13.85
N ASN A 57 14.40 11.16 -13.47
CA ASN A 57 13.42 12.09 -12.90
C ASN A 57 13.82 12.55 -11.48
N LEU A 58 14.52 11.69 -10.74
CA LEU A 58 14.92 11.95 -9.36
C LEU A 58 16.24 12.74 -9.29
N SER A 59 17.22 12.35 -10.12
CA SER A 59 18.58 12.91 -10.10
C SER A 59 18.65 14.39 -10.50
N SER A 60 17.58 14.94 -11.08
CA SER A 60 17.48 16.36 -11.44
C SER A 60 16.99 17.26 -10.29
N GLN A 61 16.71 16.71 -9.10
CA GLN A 61 16.24 17.50 -7.96
C GLN A 61 17.41 18.06 -7.13
N PRO A 62 17.33 19.32 -6.66
CA PRO A 62 18.34 19.91 -5.78
C PRO A 62 18.38 19.19 -4.43
N ASP A 63 19.53 19.22 -3.75
CA ASP A 63 19.75 18.68 -2.39
C ASP A 63 19.49 17.17 -2.22
N LEU A 64 19.65 16.42 -3.30
CA LEU A 64 19.49 14.96 -3.32
C LEU A 64 20.74 14.25 -2.81
N LEU A 65 20.57 13.46 -1.75
CA LEU A 65 21.57 12.50 -1.32
C LEU A 65 21.29 11.15 -1.99
N LYS A 66 22.19 10.72 -2.87
CA LYS A 66 22.11 9.43 -3.55
C LYS A 66 23.00 8.41 -2.84
N LYS A 67 22.44 7.27 -2.47
CA LYS A 67 23.18 6.12 -1.94
C LYS A 67 22.78 4.86 -2.69
N THR A 68 23.74 4.20 -3.32
CA THR A 68 23.54 2.84 -3.82
C THR A 68 23.52 1.88 -2.64
N ALA A 69 22.44 1.13 -2.48
CA ALA A 69 22.32 0.08 -1.47
C ALA A 69 22.87 -1.25 -2.02
N ALA A 70 22.99 -2.25 -1.15
CA ALA A 70 23.19 -3.62 -1.62
C ALA A 70 22.01 -4.04 -2.51
N ASP A 71 22.23 -5.04 -3.36
CA ASP A 71 21.21 -5.68 -4.20
C ASP A 71 20.69 -4.84 -5.39
N GLY A 72 21.47 -3.84 -5.84
CA GLY A 72 21.15 -3.07 -7.06
C GLY A 72 20.07 -2.00 -6.86
N GLN A 73 19.64 -1.78 -5.61
CA GLN A 73 18.73 -0.69 -5.28
C GLN A 73 19.48 0.64 -5.16
N THR A 74 18.84 1.72 -5.61
CA THR A 74 19.33 3.08 -5.37
C THR A 74 18.36 3.84 -4.49
N VAL A 75 18.89 4.37 -3.40
CA VAL A 75 18.18 5.15 -2.40
C VAL A 75 18.45 6.63 -2.64
N TYR A 76 17.38 7.37 -2.81
CA TYR A 76 17.35 8.81 -3.00
C TYR A 76 16.74 9.44 -1.76
N THR A 77 17.54 10.15 -0.98
CA THR A 77 17.08 10.87 0.21
C THR A 77 17.06 12.36 -0.07
N PHE A 78 15.91 12.97 0.11
CA PHE A 78 15.73 14.41 0.01
C PHE A 78 16.02 15.02 1.37
N LYS A 79 16.86 16.06 1.39
CA LYS A 79 17.26 16.71 2.65
C LYS A 79 16.01 17.10 3.45
N PRO A 80 15.88 16.64 4.71
CA PRO A 80 14.73 16.99 5.53
C PRO A 80 14.74 18.49 5.82
N THR A 81 13.55 19.08 5.95
CA THR A 81 13.37 20.44 6.47
C THR A 81 13.60 20.53 7.98
N SER A 82 13.75 19.39 8.67
CA SER A 82 14.09 19.29 10.09
C SER A 82 14.99 18.11 10.46
N ASN A 83 15.14 17.88 11.77
CA ASN A 83 16.00 16.85 12.33
C ASN A 83 15.45 15.42 12.19
N LEU A 84 14.27 15.24 11.58
CA LEU A 84 13.66 13.93 11.32
C LEU A 84 14.18 13.31 10.02
N VAL A 85 13.82 12.03 9.79
CA VAL A 85 14.19 11.30 8.58
C VAL A 85 13.59 11.98 7.36
N GLY A 86 14.46 12.31 6.39
CA GLY A 86 14.06 12.92 5.13
C GLY A 86 13.22 12.01 4.26
N ASN A 87 12.46 12.62 3.34
CA ASN A 87 11.70 11.89 2.34
C ASN A 87 12.66 11.01 1.53
N GLN A 88 12.20 9.83 1.16
CA GLN A 88 13.04 8.84 0.50
C GLN A 88 12.29 8.19 -0.65
N VAL A 89 12.98 8.03 -1.78
CA VAL A 89 12.54 7.21 -2.90
C VAL A 89 13.57 6.11 -3.12
N ILE A 90 13.10 4.87 -3.28
CA ILE A 90 13.95 3.73 -3.60
C ILE A 90 13.61 3.28 -5.00
N THR A 91 14.65 3.00 -5.78
CA THR A 91 14.56 2.52 -7.16
C THR A 91 15.22 1.16 -7.30
N GLU A 92 14.67 0.32 -8.17
CA GLU A 92 15.19 -0.99 -8.55
C GLU A 92 15.06 -1.11 -10.07
N GLY A 93 16.13 -1.54 -10.76
CA GLY A 93 16.15 -1.55 -12.23
C GLY A 93 15.92 -0.16 -12.87
N GLY A 94 16.29 0.90 -12.16
CA GLY A 94 16.15 2.30 -12.59
C GLY A 94 14.74 2.88 -12.47
N LYS A 95 13.82 2.19 -11.78
CA LYS A 95 12.43 2.62 -11.57
C LYS A 95 12.08 2.64 -10.09
N ALA A 96 11.28 3.62 -9.68
CA ALA A 96 10.82 3.75 -8.30
C ALA A 96 9.96 2.56 -7.88
N VAL A 97 10.32 1.92 -6.79
CA VAL A 97 9.58 0.80 -6.20
C VAL A 97 8.96 1.16 -4.85
N PHE A 98 9.47 2.20 -4.21
CA PHE A 98 9.02 2.66 -2.91
C PHE A 98 9.27 4.16 -2.74
N GLU A 99 8.37 4.81 -2.02
CA GLU A 99 8.48 6.21 -1.62
C GLU A 99 7.97 6.35 -0.19
N LYS A 100 8.67 7.09 0.66
CA LYS A 100 8.18 7.48 1.98
C LYS A 100 8.42 8.95 2.26
N GLY A 101 7.55 9.53 3.07
CA GLY A 101 7.65 10.95 3.39
C GLY A 101 6.98 11.31 4.70
N THR A 102 7.63 12.21 5.43
CA THR A 102 7.20 12.71 6.73
C THR A 102 6.21 13.85 6.54
N ILE A 103 5.07 13.82 7.25
CA ILE A 103 3.97 14.78 7.05
C ILE A 103 4.11 16.01 7.95
N LEU A 104 4.84 15.90 9.07
CA LEU A 104 4.85 16.82 10.21
C LEU A 104 5.10 18.30 9.90
N GLU A 105 5.63 18.67 8.74
CA GLU A 105 6.08 20.05 8.46
C GLU A 105 5.46 20.67 7.22
N GLN A 106 4.66 19.93 6.47
CA GLN A 106 4.35 20.29 5.09
C GLN A 106 2.86 20.45 4.79
N GLN A 107 1.99 20.34 5.80
CA GLN A 107 0.56 20.53 5.65
C GLN A 107 -0.02 21.45 6.73
N SER A 108 -0.95 22.30 6.33
CA SER A 108 -1.73 23.15 7.24
C SER A 108 -2.78 22.38 8.04
N LYS A 109 -3.09 21.14 7.61
CA LYS A 109 -4.04 20.25 8.25
C LYS A 109 -3.32 18.97 8.67
N LEU A 110 -3.53 18.57 9.92
CA LEU A 110 -3.07 17.29 10.45
C LEU A 110 -3.78 16.15 9.71
N LEU A 111 -3.01 15.14 9.28
CA LEU A 111 -3.55 13.91 8.72
C LEU A 111 -3.78 12.93 9.87
N LEU A 112 -5.01 12.45 10.02
CA LEU A 112 -5.39 11.54 11.09
C LEU A 112 -5.58 10.12 10.55
N TYR A 113 -5.21 9.11 11.34
CA TYR A 113 -5.43 7.71 10.99
C TYR A 113 -6.91 7.39 10.67
N SER A 114 -7.84 8.03 11.38
CA SER A 114 -9.28 7.89 11.15
C SER A 114 -9.71 8.29 9.73
N ASP A 115 -9.06 9.27 9.11
CA ASP A 115 -9.35 9.69 7.73
C ASP A 115 -9.04 8.55 6.74
N TYR A 116 -7.95 7.80 7.00
CA TYR A 116 -7.57 6.65 6.19
C TYR A 116 -8.51 5.47 6.43
N VAL A 117 -8.90 5.20 7.68
CA VAL A 117 -9.85 4.13 8.01
C VAL A 117 -11.21 4.39 7.35
N SER A 118 -11.70 5.63 7.40
CA SER A 118 -12.95 6.03 6.76
C SER A 118 -12.92 5.83 5.24
N LYS A 119 -11.77 6.12 4.60
CA LYS A 119 -11.62 6.08 3.14
C LYS A 119 -11.31 4.69 2.59
N TYR A 120 -10.47 3.91 3.30
CA TYR A 120 -9.88 2.66 2.78
C TYR A 120 -10.28 1.42 3.59
N GLY A 121 -10.98 1.59 4.72
CA GLY A 121 -11.32 0.49 5.63
C GLY A 121 -10.21 0.23 6.65
N LYS A 122 -10.30 -0.91 7.35
CA LYS A 122 -9.26 -1.31 8.33
C LYS A 122 -7.99 -1.79 7.62
N PRO A 123 -6.79 -1.55 8.19
CA PRO A 123 -5.55 -2.09 7.65
C PRO A 123 -5.53 -3.62 7.73
N GLU A 124 -4.74 -4.30 6.88
CA GLU A 124 -4.62 -5.75 6.98
C GLU A 124 -3.83 -6.15 8.23
N THR A 125 -2.83 -5.35 8.61
CA THR A 125 -2.02 -5.58 9.82
C THR A 125 -1.56 -4.28 10.46
N ALA A 126 -1.34 -4.33 11.77
CA ALA A 126 -0.77 -3.25 12.56
C ALA A 126 0.41 -3.78 13.38
N PHE A 127 1.50 -3.03 13.37
CA PHE A 127 2.74 -3.33 14.09
C PHE A 127 3.06 -2.24 15.10
N ALA A 128 3.79 -2.60 16.15
CA ALA A 128 4.20 -1.67 17.19
C ALA A 128 5.70 -1.37 17.14
N GLY A 129 6.04 -0.14 17.52
CA GLY A 129 7.38 0.34 17.65
C GLY A 129 8.05 0.70 16.34
N SER A 130 8.92 1.71 16.43
CA SER A 130 9.73 2.22 15.34
C SER A 130 11.15 2.52 15.85
N LYS A 131 12.17 2.21 15.04
CA LYS A 131 13.56 2.64 15.31
C LYS A 131 13.67 4.17 15.21
N THR A 132 12.90 4.77 14.32
CA THR A 132 12.89 6.22 14.04
C THR A 132 12.02 7.02 15.03
N TYR A 133 10.77 6.61 15.23
CA TYR A 133 9.74 7.36 15.97
C TYR A 133 9.54 6.85 17.41
N GLY A 134 10.17 5.73 17.77
CA GLY A 134 10.19 5.18 19.12
C GLY A 134 9.21 4.02 19.33
N LYS A 135 9.29 3.43 20.53
CA LYS A 135 8.67 2.13 20.87
C LYS A 135 7.13 2.09 20.82
N PHE A 136 6.47 3.24 20.82
CA PHE A 136 5.01 3.32 20.83
C PHE A 136 4.41 3.57 19.46
N GLU A 137 5.22 3.98 18.49
CA GLU A 137 4.73 4.24 17.13
C GLU A 137 3.99 3.04 16.57
N LYS A 138 2.87 3.26 15.88
CA LYS A 138 2.16 2.19 15.19
C LYS A 138 2.42 2.27 13.69
N THR A 139 2.72 1.12 13.07
CA THR A 139 2.75 1.00 11.61
C THR A 139 1.53 0.24 11.14
N TYR A 140 0.61 0.91 10.45
CA TYR A 140 -0.58 0.30 9.85
C TYR A 140 -0.33 0.03 8.37
N THR A 141 -0.44 -1.21 7.94
CA THR A 141 -0.21 -1.60 6.55
C THR A 141 -1.52 -1.79 5.81
N TYR A 142 -1.59 -1.20 4.63
CA TYR A 142 -2.61 -1.38 3.59
C TYR A 142 -1.93 -2.01 2.38
N ALA A 143 -1.29 -3.16 2.59
CA ALA A 143 -0.33 -3.74 1.65
C ALA A 143 -0.97 -4.07 0.31
N SER A 144 -2.22 -4.56 0.33
CA SER A 144 -2.99 -4.85 -0.89
C SER A 144 -3.38 -3.59 -1.68
N LEU A 145 -3.33 -2.42 -1.02
CA LEU A 145 -3.57 -1.10 -1.63
C LEU A 145 -2.26 -0.35 -1.94
N GLY A 146 -1.10 -0.91 -1.60
CA GLY A 146 0.20 -0.33 -1.90
C GLY A 146 0.61 0.84 -0.99
N PHE A 147 0.17 0.87 0.26
CA PHE A 147 0.64 1.88 1.22
C PHE A 147 0.74 1.39 2.67
N ALA A 148 1.50 2.11 3.48
CA ALA A 148 1.56 1.95 4.93
C ALA A 148 1.66 3.33 5.61
N LEU A 149 1.24 3.39 6.87
CA LEU A 149 1.19 4.61 7.68
C LEU A 149 1.98 4.39 8.96
N LYS A 150 2.80 5.37 9.36
CA LYS A 150 3.31 5.48 10.74
C LYS A 150 2.46 6.51 11.48
N VAL A 151 1.94 6.08 12.63
CA VAL A 151 0.96 6.84 13.39
C VAL A 151 1.37 6.90 14.85
N ASN A 152 1.36 8.12 15.38
CA ASN A 152 1.45 8.36 16.80
C ASN A 152 0.18 7.83 17.49
N PRO A 153 0.27 6.82 18.38
CA PRO A 153 -0.92 6.20 18.95
C PRO A 153 -1.68 7.10 19.92
N PHE A 154 -1.05 8.18 20.42
CA PHE A 154 -1.66 9.08 21.39
C PHE A 154 -2.45 10.20 20.71
N THR A 155 -1.89 10.79 19.66
CA THR A 155 -2.54 11.87 18.90
C THR A 155 -3.33 11.37 17.70
N GLN A 156 -3.10 10.12 17.27
CA GLN A 156 -3.63 9.52 16.04
C GLN A 156 -3.18 10.25 14.76
N GLU A 157 -2.18 11.11 14.88
CA GLU A 157 -1.56 11.82 13.76
C GLU A 157 -0.70 10.85 12.95
N VAL A 158 -0.76 10.98 11.62
CA VAL A 158 0.09 10.24 10.69
C VAL A 158 1.40 11.00 10.53
N ASP A 159 2.48 10.43 11.04
CA ASP A 159 3.82 11.02 10.99
C ASP A 159 4.53 10.71 9.66
N GLU A 160 4.31 9.52 9.09
CA GLU A 160 4.90 9.07 7.82
C GLU A 160 3.88 8.33 6.96
N VAL A 161 3.91 8.57 5.65
CA VAL A 161 3.24 7.69 4.68
C VAL A 161 4.30 7.02 3.83
N GLN A 162 4.07 5.74 3.55
CA GLN A 162 4.87 4.92 2.67
C GLN A 162 4.00 4.43 1.50
N LYS A 163 4.51 4.51 0.28
CA LYS A 163 3.87 4.08 -0.95
C LYS A 163 4.73 3.05 -1.67
N PHE A 164 4.09 2.06 -2.23
CA PHE A 164 4.72 0.96 -2.96
C PHE A 164 3.70 0.31 -3.90
N ALA A 165 4.14 -0.65 -4.71
CA ALA A 165 3.24 -1.43 -5.55
C ALA A 165 2.42 -2.39 -4.66
N PRO A 166 1.11 -2.57 -4.90
CA PRO A 166 0.29 -3.55 -4.19
C PRO A 166 0.98 -4.90 -4.02
N THR A 167 1.01 -5.41 -2.79
CA THR A 167 1.80 -6.58 -2.39
C THR A 167 1.18 -7.23 -1.14
N THR A 168 1.89 -8.16 -0.51
CA THR A 168 1.51 -8.76 0.77
C THR A 168 2.18 -8.04 1.93
N THR A 169 1.60 -8.12 3.14
CA THR A 169 2.25 -7.63 4.35
C THR A 169 3.63 -8.26 4.55
N GLU A 170 3.77 -9.56 4.29
CA GLU A 170 5.04 -10.27 4.44
C GLU A 170 6.14 -9.71 3.52
N GLU A 171 5.81 -9.47 2.24
CA GLU A 171 6.73 -8.87 1.29
C GLU A 171 7.07 -7.42 1.65
N TYR A 172 6.08 -6.63 2.09
CA TYR A 172 6.31 -5.28 2.60
C TYR A 172 7.31 -5.29 3.76
N LEU A 173 7.10 -6.15 4.76
CA LEU A 173 7.98 -6.25 5.92
C LEU A 173 9.40 -6.66 5.52
N LYS A 174 9.53 -7.63 4.62
CA LYS A 174 10.82 -8.10 4.13
C LYS A 174 11.60 -7.01 3.40
N LYS A 175 10.93 -6.16 2.61
CA LYS A 175 11.58 -5.14 1.77
C LYS A 175 11.79 -3.82 2.49
N TRP A 176 10.80 -3.37 3.27
CA TRP A 176 10.73 -2.00 3.79
C TRP A 176 10.37 -1.93 5.28
N GLY A 177 10.19 -3.06 5.94
CA GLY A 177 9.82 -3.14 7.35
C GLY A 177 10.96 -2.96 8.35
N ASP A 178 12.19 -2.65 7.92
CA ASP A 178 13.37 -2.58 8.81
C ASP A 178 13.22 -1.58 9.96
N ASP A 179 12.39 -0.55 9.80
CA ASP A 179 12.13 0.41 10.87
C ASP A 179 11.22 -0.14 11.98
N ILE A 180 10.46 -1.22 11.75
CA ILE A 180 9.52 -1.78 12.74
C ILE A 180 10.31 -2.58 13.79
N THR A 181 10.03 -2.35 15.08
CA THR A 181 10.76 -3.00 16.18
C THR A 181 10.00 -4.09 16.92
N SER A 182 8.68 -4.17 16.77
CA SER A 182 7.86 -5.22 17.40
C SER A 182 6.76 -5.75 16.48
N PHE A 183 6.86 -7.04 16.16
CA PHE A 183 5.84 -7.80 15.43
C PHE A 183 4.75 -8.30 16.40
N VAL A 184 4.16 -7.40 17.18
CA VAL A 184 2.87 -7.73 17.80
C VAL A 184 1.84 -7.41 16.74
N GLU A 185 1.31 -8.45 16.08
CA GLU A 185 0.10 -8.30 15.27
C GLU A 185 -1.00 -7.84 16.22
N ILE A 186 -1.27 -6.54 16.24
CA ILE A 186 -2.35 -6.01 17.07
C ILE A 186 -3.63 -6.38 16.34
N LYS A 187 -4.23 -7.51 16.72
CA LYS A 187 -5.65 -7.77 16.45
C LYS A 187 -6.41 -6.69 17.20
N GLU A 188 -6.72 -5.58 16.53
CA GLU A 188 -7.47 -4.49 17.15
C GLU A 188 -8.84 -5.03 17.57
N GLN A 189 -8.98 -5.31 18.87
CA GLN A 189 -10.27 -5.52 19.50
C GLN A 189 -10.93 -4.15 19.64
N PHE A 190 -11.89 -3.87 18.76
CA PHE A 190 -12.88 -2.82 18.94
C PHE A 190 -14.25 -3.48 19.02
#